data_AF-A0A9P7K2V0-F1
#
_entry.id   AF-A0A9P7K2V0-F1
#
_cell.length_a   1.000
_cell.length_b   1.000
_cell.length_c   1.000
_cell.angle_alpha   90.00
_cell.angle_beta   90.00
_cell.angle_gamma   90.00
#
_symmetry.space_group_name_H-M   'P 1'
#
loop_
_entity.id
_entity.type
_entity.pdbx_description
1 polymer ?
#
loop_
_entity_poly.entity_id
_entity_poly.type
_entity_poly.pdbx_seq_one_letter_code
_entity_poly.pdbx_strand_id
1 'polypeptide(L)'
;MPQFIGQWFPRNNDPNVCELYCASILMLLKPWESLPDLLTGFNSFDAGFKVYYSHAKTREKNIVENIQYYYDSLDNAVAHTEAQSDEGGPVVVTELEDNLRQCFPEIDTAFLSEPTEEDFEAARQSAVNPREQHFGEQVLHSARQAGMFKETTETDVVWQNLPGKATFEDVEIYRMWEKRLKAVTRTVTHNELTEGKPIDGRQNKHGMAENQVEGVFAVGVDNLEARINQQRLSILNADQRRAYDIIERQLLAEL
;
A
#
# COMPACT_ATOMS: atom_id res chain seq x y z
N MET A 1 -9.65 24.04 9.41
CA MET A 1 -9.02 22.77 9.00
C MET A 1 -9.16 22.71 7.49
N PRO A 2 -8.08 22.60 6.70
CA PRO A 2 -8.24 22.30 5.28
C PRO A 2 -8.86 20.90 5.21
N GLN A 3 -10.12 20.84 4.79
CA GLN A 3 -10.80 19.59 4.52
C GLN A 3 -10.17 19.03 3.25
N PHE A 4 -9.38 17.96 3.35
CA PHE A 4 -9.06 17.12 2.19
C PHE A 4 -10.33 16.33 1.81
N ILE A 5 -11.33 17.03 1.29
CA ILE A 5 -12.51 16.41 0.67
C ILE A 5 -12.22 16.45 -0.82
N GLY A 6 -11.56 15.40 -1.30
CA GLY A 6 -11.19 15.24 -2.70
C GLY A 6 -10.28 14.02 -2.87
N GLN A 7 -10.41 13.32 -4.00
CA GLN A 7 -9.57 12.16 -4.31
C GLN A 7 -8.10 12.55 -4.60
N TRP A 8 -7.82 13.82 -4.88
CA TRP A 8 -6.54 14.27 -5.45
C TRP A 8 -6.04 15.59 -4.83
N PHE A 9 -4.72 15.80 -4.85
CA PHE A 9 -4.08 17.03 -4.37
C PHE A 9 -4.33 18.19 -5.32
N PRO A 10 -4.40 19.45 -4.88
CA PRO A 10 -4.58 20.56 -5.81
C PRO A 10 -3.40 20.69 -6.80
N ARG A 11 -3.67 21.23 -7.99
CA ARG A 11 -2.64 21.46 -9.01
C ARG A 11 -1.84 22.72 -8.71
N ASN A 12 -0.53 22.71 -8.96
CA ASN A 12 0.34 23.87 -8.74
C ASN A 12 0.09 25.02 -9.75
N ASN A 13 -0.43 24.69 -10.93
CA ASN A 13 -0.53 25.63 -12.06
C ASN A 13 -1.67 26.64 -11.94
N ASP A 14 -2.58 26.49 -10.97
CA ASP A 14 -3.69 27.44 -10.75
C ASP A 14 -3.33 28.44 -9.63
N PRO A 15 -3.19 29.74 -9.92
CA PRO A 15 -2.87 30.75 -8.92
C PRO A 15 -3.94 30.88 -7.82
N ASN A 16 -5.20 30.54 -8.09
CA ASN A 16 -6.28 30.62 -7.10
C ASN A 16 -6.18 29.50 -6.06
N VAL A 17 -5.54 28.38 -6.41
CA VAL A 17 -5.44 27.18 -5.57
C VAL A 17 -4.00 26.95 -5.08
N CYS A 18 -3.05 27.78 -5.51
CA CYS A 18 -1.63 27.69 -5.16
C CYS A 18 -1.38 27.70 -3.63
N GLU A 19 -2.08 28.55 -2.87
CA GLU A 19 -1.96 28.56 -1.41
C GLU A 19 -2.48 27.25 -0.77
N LEU A 20 -3.56 26.70 -1.31
CA LEU A 20 -4.10 25.43 -0.84
C LEU A 20 -3.16 24.28 -1.20
N TYR A 21 -2.62 24.24 -2.42
CA TYR A 21 -1.59 23.30 -2.83
C TYR A 21 -0.39 23.34 -1.88
N CYS A 22 0.16 24.52 -1.62
CA CYS A 22 1.31 24.70 -0.74
C CYS A 22 0.99 24.23 0.69
N ALA A 23 -0.19 24.58 1.22
CA ALA A 23 -0.64 24.12 2.53
C ALA A 23 -0.78 22.59 2.58
N SER A 24 -1.37 21.97 1.55
CA SER A 24 -1.54 20.53 1.43
C SER A 24 -0.20 19.78 1.39
N ILE A 25 0.76 20.26 0.61
CA ILE A 25 2.09 19.64 0.50
C ILE A 25 2.89 19.82 1.80
N LEU A 26 2.84 21.00 2.42
CA LEU A 26 3.46 21.23 3.72
C LEU A 26 2.85 20.32 4.79
N MET A 27 1.52 20.14 4.80
CA MET A 27 0.85 19.26 5.76
C MET A 27 1.24 17.79 5.59
N LEU A 28 1.50 17.37 4.35
CA LEU A 28 1.88 15.99 4.04
C LEU A 28 3.34 15.68 4.38
N LEU A 29 4.25 16.61 4.09
CA LEU A 29 5.69 16.31 4.06
C LEU A 29 6.50 16.99 5.18
N LYS A 30 6.05 18.14 5.69
CA LYS A 30 6.71 18.79 6.82
C LYS A 30 6.23 18.10 8.10
N PRO A 31 7.11 17.66 9.02
CA PRO A 31 6.67 17.23 10.35
C PRO A 31 6.09 18.42 11.10
N TRP A 32 4.91 18.26 11.69
CA TRP A 32 4.22 19.30 12.47
C TRP A 32 3.60 18.71 13.73
N GLU A 33 3.70 19.43 14.85
CA GLU A 33 3.06 19.07 16.13
C GLU A 33 1.70 19.76 16.26
N SER A 34 1.57 20.97 15.70
CA SER A 34 0.34 21.75 15.66
C SER A 34 0.16 22.45 14.31
N LEU A 35 -1.08 22.77 13.93
CA LEU A 35 -1.39 23.45 12.66
C LEU A 35 -0.65 24.80 12.46
N PRO A 36 -0.49 25.65 13.49
CA PRO A 36 0.34 26.86 13.38
C PRO A 36 1.79 26.59 12.99
N ASP A 37 2.31 25.39 13.27
CA ASP A 37 3.70 25.03 12.98
C ASP A 37 3.95 24.86 11.48
N LEU A 38 2.91 24.68 10.65
CA LEU A 38 3.08 24.68 9.20
C LEU A 38 3.62 26.02 8.70
N LEU A 39 3.08 27.12 9.23
CA LEU A 39 3.35 28.47 8.75
C LEU A 39 4.54 29.14 9.43
N THR A 40 4.99 28.64 10.60
CA THR A 40 6.08 29.19 11.47
C THR A 40 6.92 30.30 10.83
N GLY A 41 6.51 31.56 11.05
CA GLY A 41 7.27 32.76 10.67
C GLY A 41 7.07 33.28 9.23
N PHE A 42 6.24 32.63 8.42
CA PHE A 42 5.91 33.05 7.06
C PHE A 42 4.53 33.72 6.99
N ASN A 43 4.36 34.64 6.04
CA ASN A 43 3.09 35.33 5.82
C ASN A 43 2.15 34.56 4.87
N SER A 44 2.66 33.54 4.15
CA SER A 44 1.90 32.71 3.22
C SER A 44 2.44 31.27 3.17
N PHE A 45 1.60 30.32 2.76
CA PHE A 45 2.02 28.92 2.62
C PHE A 45 2.96 28.76 1.42
N ASP A 46 2.80 29.55 0.36
CA ASP A 46 3.76 29.59 -0.77
C ASP A 46 5.18 29.95 -0.31
N ALA A 47 5.32 30.97 0.53
CA ALA A 47 6.63 31.37 1.06
C ALA A 47 7.25 30.26 1.93
N GLY A 48 6.44 29.65 2.82
CA GLY A 48 6.88 28.52 3.64
C GLY A 48 7.25 27.29 2.80
N PHE A 49 6.48 27.01 1.75
CA PHE A 49 6.71 25.90 0.83
C PHE A 49 8.00 26.07 0.04
N LYS A 50 8.30 27.25 -0.50
CA LYS A 50 9.56 27.52 -1.21
C LYS A 50 10.79 27.29 -0.33
N VAL A 51 10.73 27.73 0.93
CA VAL A 51 11.82 27.51 1.89
C VAL A 51 11.94 26.04 2.24
N TYR A 52 10.82 25.35 2.50
CA TYR A 52 10.82 23.91 2.75
C TYR A 52 11.38 23.13 1.56
N TYR A 53 10.88 23.38 0.34
CA TYR A 53 11.25 22.67 -0.88
C TYR A 53 12.73 22.84 -1.25
N SER A 54 13.32 23.99 -0.96
CA SER A 54 14.77 24.20 -1.18
C SER A 54 15.63 23.33 -0.25
N HIS A 55 15.16 23.03 0.96
CA HIS A 55 15.86 22.18 1.94
C HIS A 55 15.36 20.72 1.97
N ALA A 56 14.31 20.41 1.21
CA ALA A 56 13.69 19.10 1.18
C ALA A 56 14.64 18.03 0.64
N LYS A 57 14.54 16.82 1.21
CA LYS A 57 15.31 15.65 0.77
C LYS A 57 14.84 15.20 -0.61
N THR A 58 15.69 14.48 -1.34
CA THR A 58 15.35 13.93 -2.67
C THR A 58 14.05 13.13 -2.65
N ARG A 59 13.82 12.32 -1.61
CA ARG A 59 12.58 11.54 -1.48
C ARG A 59 11.33 12.43 -1.42
N GLU A 60 11.38 13.54 -0.71
CA GLU A 60 10.25 14.46 -0.57
C GLU A 60 9.98 15.19 -1.90
N LYS A 61 11.04 15.59 -2.61
CA LYS A 61 10.94 16.18 -3.95
C LYS A 61 10.31 15.20 -4.94
N ASN A 62 10.73 13.94 -4.94
CA ASN A 62 10.14 12.90 -5.79
C ASN A 62 8.65 12.70 -5.50
N ILE A 63 8.19 12.84 -4.24
CA ILE A 63 6.76 12.74 -3.91
C ILE A 63 6.00 13.92 -4.54
N VAL A 64 6.51 15.15 -4.40
CA VAL A 64 5.90 16.35 -5.00
C VAL A 64 5.87 16.23 -6.53
N GLU A 65 6.96 15.78 -7.14
CA GLU A 65 7.05 15.54 -8.58
C GLU A 65 6.05 14.47 -9.04
N ASN A 66 5.91 13.36 -8.32
CA ASN A 66 4.93 12.33 -8.65
C ASN A 66 3.49 12.85 -8.58
N ILE A 67 3.18 13.72 -7.61
CA ILE A 67 1.87 14.36 -7.50
C ILE A 67 1.61 15.26 -8.72
N GLN A 68 2.61 16.01 -9.20
CA GLN A 68 2.45 16.83 -10.41
C GLN A 68 2.44 15.99 -11.69
N TYR A 69 3.24 14.92 -11.75
CA TYR A 69 3.31 14.01 -12.89
C TYR A 69 1.96 13.36 -13.20
N TYR A 70 1.14 13.10 -12.18
CA TYR A 70 -0.24 12.66 -12.40
C TYR A 70 -1.03 13.63 -13.28
N TYR A 71 -0.93 14.94 -13.01
CA TYR A 71 -1.59 15.98 -13.81
C TYR A 71 -0.99 16.11 -15.20
N ASP A 72 0.33 16.02 -15.32
CA ASP A 72 0.98 16.06 -16.63
C ASP A 72 0.58 14.85 -17.50
N SER A 73 0.47 13.67 -16.89
CA SER A 73 0.00 12.46 -17.58
C SER A 73 -1.48 12.56 -17.97
N LEU A 74 -2.30 13.17 -17.12
CA LEU A 74 -3.72 13.42 -17.39
C LEU A 74 -3.87 14.38 -18.58
N ASP A 75 -3.21 15.54 -18.52
CA ASP A 75 -3.24 16.54 -19.58
C ASP A 75 -2.77 15.97 -20.92
N ASN A 76 -1.69 15.18 -20.91
CA ASN A 76 -1.19 14.52 -22.13
C ASN A 76 -2.19 13.49 -22.67
N ALA A 77 -2.87 12.74 -21.80
CA ALA A 77 -3.90 11.80 -22.21
C ALA A 77 -5.11 12.51 -22.85
N VAL A 78 -5.57 13.62 -22.24
CA VAL A 78 -6.64 14.47 -22.77
C VAL A 78 -6.24 15.06 -24.13
N ALA A 79 -5.05 15.64 -24.22
CA ALA A 79 -4.55 16.22 -25.48
C ALA A 79 -4.45 15.18 -26.61
N HIS A 80 -4.04 13.95 -26.30
CA HIS A 80 -4.02 12.86 -27.28
C HIS A 80 -5.42 12.42 -27.72
N THR A 81 -6.39 12.42 -26.81
CA THR A 81 -7.79 12.11 -27.16
C THR A 81 -8.43 13.22 -28.00
N GLU A 82 -8.20 14.49 -27.69
CA GLU A 82 -8.71 15.62 -28.47
C GLU A 82 -8.14 15.62 -29.89
N ALA A 83 -6.83 15.36 -30.04
CA ALA A 83 -6.18 15.23 -31.34
C ALA A 83 -6.68 14.03 -32.17
N GLN A 84 -7.19 12.97 -31.53
CA GLN A 84 -7.78 11.80 -32.19
C GLN A 84 -9.28 11.96 -32.48
N SER A 85 -9.95 12.94 -31.85
CA SER A 85 -11.40 13.15 -31.97
C SER A 85 -11.81 13.80 -33.30
N ASP A 86 -10.88 14.39 -34.05
CA ASP A 86 -11.12 14.92 -35.40
C ASP A 86 -11.39 13.81 -36.46
N GLU A 87 -11.17 12.53 -36.13
CA GLU A 87 -11.48 11.39 -37.02
C GLU A 87 -12.73 10.58 -36.62
N GLY A 88 -13.58 11.09 -35.72
CA GLY A 88 -14.96 10.60 -35.57
C GLY A 88 -15.13 9.36 -34.69
N GLY A 89 -15.12 9.57 -33.37
CA GLY A 89 -15.66 8.64 -32.37
C GLY A 89 -15.98 9.37 -31.07
N PRO A 90 -17.06 9.02 -30.34
CA PRO A 90 -17.40 9.70 -29.09
C PRO A 90 -16.41 9.25 -28.01
N VAL A 91 -15.56 10.16 -27.55
CA VAL A 91 -14.53 9.86 -26.56
C VAL A 91 -15.04 10.14 -25.13
N VAL A 92 -14.95 9.09 -24.30
CA VAL A 92 -15.25 9.04 -22.85
C VAL A 92 -14.15 9.76 -22.07
N VAL A 93 -14.09 11.09 -22.14
CA VAL A 93 -13.16 11.91 -21.32
C VAL A 93 -13.93 12.92 -20.44
N THR A 94 -15.17 13.24 -20.80
CA THR A 94 -16.02 14.18 -20.06
C THR A 94 -16.23 13.76 -18.61
N GLU A 95 -16.35 12.47 -18.31
CA GLU A 95 -16.58 12.00 -16.93
C GLU A 95 -15.37 12.22 -16.01
N LEU A 96 -14.13 12.22 -16.52
CA LEU A 96 -12.94 12.38 -15.67
C LEU A 96 -12.65 13.85 -15.37
N GLU A 97 -12.89 14.75 -16.32
CA GLU A 97 -12.82 16.20 -16.09
C GLU A 97 -14.00 16.70 -15.24
N ASP A 98 -15.20 16.18 -15.43
CA ASP A 98 -16.37 16.55 -14.61
C ASP A 98 -16.21 16.10 -13.16
N ASN A 99 -15.60 14.94 -12.90
CA ASN A 99 -15.25 14.51 -11.54
C ASN A 99 -14.19 15.39 -10.86
N LEU A 100 -13.27 16.00 -11.63
CA LEU A 100 -12.27 16.93 -11.10
C LEU A 100 -12.85 18.33 -10.85
N ARG A 101 -13.79 18.79 -11.68
CA ARG A 101 -14.53 20.05 -11.47
C ARG A 101 -15.54 19.96 -10.32
N GLN A 102 -16.12 18.78 -10.07
CA GLN A 102 -17.05 18.55 -8.95
C GLN A 102 -16.40 18.41 -7.56
N CYS A 103 -15.07 18.44 -7.45
CA CYS A 103 -14.37 18.36 -6.15
C CYS A 103 -14.55 19.60 -5.23
N PHE A 104 -15.29 20.63 -5.68
CA PHE A 104 -15.84 21.64 -4.79
C PHE A 104 -17.37 21.47 -4.71
N PRO A 105 -17.89 20.53 -3.90
CA PRO A 105 -19.32 20.46 -3.73
C PRO A 105 -19.78 21.70 -2.96
N GLU A 106 -20.52 22.57 -3.64
CA GLU A 106 -21.69 23.17 -2.99
C GLU A 106 -22.50 21.98 -2.47
N ILE A 107 -22.63 21.90 -1.15
CA ILE A 107 -23.22 20.74 -0.46
C ILE A 107 -24.72 20.72 -0.80
N ASP A 108 -25.08 20.02 -1.87
CA ASP A 108 -26.46 19.66 -2.15
C ASP A 108 -26.82 18.41 -1.34
N THR A 109 -27.64 18.63 -0.31
CA THR A 109 -28.09 17.66 0.68
C THR A 109 -29.12 16.65 0.13
N ALA A 110 -28.93 16.15 -1.10
CA ALA A 110 -29.93 15.33 -1.79
C ALA A 110 -29.55 13.85 -1.96
N PHE A 111 -28.33 13.42 -1.64
CA PHE A 111 -27.83 12.07 -1.95
C PHE A 111 -27.91 11.06 -0.77
N LEU A 112 -29.06 10.96 -0.10
CA LEU A 112 -29.34 9.87 0.85
C LEU A 112 -30.46 8.95 0.33
N SER A 113 -30.39 8.55 -0.93
CA SER A 113 -31.15 7.39 -1.41
C SER A 113 -30.32 6.14 -1.15
N GLU A 114 -30.92 5.13 -0.51
CA GLU A 114 -30.27 3.82 -0.35
C GLU A 114 -30.00 3.25 -1.75
N PRO A 115 -28.75 2.84 -2.05
CA PRO A 115 -28.39 2.34 -3.37
C PRO A 115 -29.19 1.05 -3.67
N THR A 116 -29.85 1.04 -4.84
CA THR A 116 -30.69 -0.05 -5.31
C THR A 116 -29.85 -1.12 -6.00
N GLU A 117 -30.32 -2.37 -6.06
CA GLU A 117 -29.65 -3.46 -6.80
C GLU A 117 -29.33 -3.08 -8.26
N GLU A 118 -30.22 -2.31 -8.90
CA GLU A 118 -30.03 -1.77 -10.25
C GLU A 118 -28.83 -0.79 -10.33
N ASP A 119 -28.58 0.00 -9.29
CA ASP A 119 -27.43 0.91 -9.23
C ASP A 119 -26.11 0.13 -9.13
N PHE A 120 -26.12 -1.00 -8.42
CA PHE A 120 -24.94 -1.88 -8.34
C PHE A 120 -24.68 -2.60 -9.66
N GLU A 121 -25.72 -3.03 -10.38
CA GLU A 121 -25.56 -3.63 -11.70
C GLU A 121 -25.05 -2.62 -12.74
N ALA A 122 -25.59 -1.39 -12.72
CA ALA A 122 -25.12 -0.30 -13.56
C ALA A 122 -23.66 0.04 -13.26
N ALA A 123 -23.28 0.16 -11.99
CA ALA A 123 -21.90 0.38 -11.56
C ALA A 123 -20.97 -0.76 -11.99
N ARG A 124 -21.45 -2.01 -11.97
CA ARG A 124 -20.65 -3.16 -12.41
C ARG A 124 -20.45 -3.18 -13.92
N GLN A 125 -21.44 -2.73 -14.68
CA GLN A 125 -21.36 -2.62 -16.14
C GLN A 125 -20.47 -1.43 -16.57
N SER A 126 -20.53 -0.31 -15.85
CA SER A 126 -19.70 0.88 -16.12
C SER A 126 -18.27 0.75 -15.61
N ALA A 127 -18.02 -0.10 -14.60
CA ALA A 127 -16.67 -0.35 -14.08
C ALA A 127 -15.72 -1.04 -15.08
N VAL A 128 -16.25 -1.64 -16.16
CA VAL A 128 -15.41 -2.30 -17.16
C VAL A 128 -15.03 -1.31 -18.24
N ASN A 129 -13.75 -0.93 -18.26
CA ASN A 129 -13.21 -0.01 -19.26
C ASN A 129 -13.43 -0.58 -20.69
N PRO A 130 -14.12 0.14 -21.60
CA PRO A 130 -14.38 -0.34 -22.96
C PRO A 130 -13.11 -0.71 -23.72
N ARG A 131 -12.02 0.00 -23.44
CA ARG A 131 -10.72 -0.25 -24.03
C ARG A 131 -10.14 -1.60 -23.58
N GLU A 132 -10.29 -1.93 -22.31
CA GLU A 132 -9.84 -3.23 -21.77
C GLU A 132 -10.67 -4.39 -22.30
N GLN A 133 -11.98 -4.20 -22.51
CA GLN A 133 -12.81 -5.21 -23.18
C GLN A 133 -12.30 -5.50 -24.59
N HIS A 134 -12.03 -4.45 -25.36
CA HIS A 134 -11.58 -4.60 -26.74
C HIS A 134 -10.21 -5.30 -26.82
N PHE A 135 -9.27 -4.93 -25.95
CA PHE A 135 -7.99 -5.65 -25.86
C PHE A 135 -8.17 -7.09 -25.39
N GLY A 136 -9.05 -7.33 -24.41
CA GLY A 136 -9.39 -8.67 -23.95
C GLY A 136 -9.92 -9.55 -25.08
N GLU A 137 -10.84 -9.03 -25.90
CA GLU A 137 -11.38 -9.71 -27.07
C GLU A 137 -10.29 -10.01 -28.11
N GLN A 138 -9.44 -9.03 -28.44
CA GLN A 138 -8.34 -9.23 -29.39
C GLN A 138 -7.32 -10.26 -28.90
N VAL A 139 -6.99 -10.24 -27.60
CA VAL A 139 -6.08 -11.21 -26.97
C VAL A 139 -6.70 -12.60 -27.01
N LEU A 140 -7.97 -12.75 -26.63
CA LEU A 140 -8.67 -14.03 -26.68
C LEU A 140 -8.75 -14.57 -28.11
N HIS A 141 -9.04 -13.71 -29.09
CA HIS A 141 -9.08 -14.08 -30.49
C HIS A 141 -7.70 -14.55 -30.99
N SER A 142 -6.65 -13.80 -30.68
CA SER A 142 -5.26 -14.14 -31.05
C SER A 142 -4.80 -15.44 -30.39
N ALA A 143 -5.14 -15.65 -29.11
CA ALA A 143 -4.81 -16.87 -28.38
C ALA A 143 -5.58 -18.10 -28.91
N ARG A 144 -6.82 -17.94 -29.37
CA ARG A 144 -7.56 -18.99 -30.09
C ARG A 144 -6.88 -19.32 -31.43
N GLN A 145 -6.49 -18.31 -32.21
CA GLN A 145 -5.76 -18.52 -33.47
C GLN A 145 -4.39 -19.20 -33.25
N ALA A 146 -3.72 -18.88 -32.16
CA ALA A 146 -2.47 -19.52 -31.75
C ALA A 146 -2.67 -20.94 -31.19
N GLY A 147 -3.90 -21.43 -31.10
CA GLY A 147 -4.22 -22.77 -30.58
C GLY A 147 -3.95 -22.92 -29.07
N MET A 148 -3.80 -21.82 -28.33
CA MET A 148 -3.63 -21.87 -26.86
C MET A 148 -4.89 -22.42 -26.18
N PHE A 149 -6.06 -22.11 -26.73
CA PHE A 149 -7.33 -22.67 -26.31
C PHE A 149 -7.72 -23.81 -27.25
N LYS A 150 -7.80 -25.03 -26.72
CA LYS A 150 -8.44 -26.13 -27.43
C LYS A 150 -9.94 -25.91 -27.38
N GLU A 151 -10.61 -26.03 -28.52
CA GLU A 151 -12.07 -25.95 -28.68
C GLU A 151 -12.75 -27.20 -28.11
N THR A 152 -12.32 -27.62 -26.92
CA THR A 152 -12.88 -28.74 -26.18
C THR A 152 -13.81 -28.12 -25.14
N THR A 153 -15.10 -28.20 -25.40
CA THR A 153 -16.23 -27.74 -24.59
C THR A 153 -16.34 -28.38 -23.20
N GLU A 154 -15.28 -29.01 -22.72
CA GLU A 154 -15.23 -29.69 -21.42
C GLU A 154 -13.97 -29.21 -20.70
N THR A 155 -13.91 -27.92 -20.39
CA THR A 155 -13.21 -27.55 -19.17
C THR A 155 -14.01 -28.14 -18.03
N ASP A 156 -13.58 -29.31 -17.55
CA ASP A 156 -13.88 -29.84 -16.22
C ASP A 156 -13.29 -28.88 -15.19
N VAL A 157 -13.79 -27.64 -15.18
CA VAL A 157 -13.65 -26.75 -14.05
C VAL A 157 -14.56 -27.36 -13.02
N VAL A 158 -13.99 -28.21 -12.17
CA VAL A 158 -14.59 -28.55 -10.90
C VAL A 158 -14.73 -27.23 -10.17
N TRP A 159 -15.87 -26.56 -10.36
CA TRP A 159 -16.26 -25.42 -9.56
C TRP A 159 -16.22 -25.94 -8.13
N GLN A 160 -15.22 -25.51 -7.37
CA GLN A 160 -15.19 -25.79 -5.95
C GLN A 160 -16.49 -25.24 -5.41
N ASN A 161 -17.28 -26.11 -4.77
CA ASN A 161 -18.57 -25.74 -4.21
C ASN A 161 -18.40 -24.44 -3.46
N LEU A 162 -19.25 -23.45 -3.78
CA LEU A 162 -19.23 -22.17 -3.06
C LEU A 162 -19.21 -22.48 -1.56
N PRO A 163 -18.27 -21.92 -0.79
CA PRO A 163 -18.22 -22.16 0.63
C PRO A 163 -19.59 -21.83 1.21
N GLY A 164 -20.17 -22.79 1.92
CA GLY A 164 -21.51 -22.65 2.49
C GLY A 164 -21.61 -21.38 3.33
N LYS A 165 -22.80 -20.78 3.35
CA LYS A 165 -23.07 -19.65 4.26
C LYS A 165 -22.72 -20.06 5.68
N ALA A 166 -21.99 -19.21 6.39
CA ALA A 166 -21.57 -19.45 7.76
C ALA A 166 -22.76 -19.91 8.62
N THR A 167 -22.61 -21.08 9.23
CA THR A 167 -23.63 -21.65 10.10
C THR A 167 -23.60 -20.95 11.45
N PHE A 168 -24.67 -21.11 12.24
CA PHE A 168 -24.72 -20.57 13.61
C PHE A 168 -23.54 -21.08 14.48
N GLU A 169 -23.09 -22.29 14.21
CA GLU A 169 -21.97 -22.93 14.91
C GLU A 169 -20.63 -22.25 14.57
N ASP A 170 -20.44 -21.82 13.32
CA ASP A 170 -19.27 -21.05 12.88
C ASP A 170 -19.19 -19.68 13.59
N VAL A 171 -20.35 -19.07 13.87
CA VAL A 171 -20.43 -17.82 14.63
C VAL A 171 -19.99 -18.02 16.08
N GLU A 172 -20.37 -19.15 16.69
CA GLU A 172 -19.96 -19.51 18.05
C GLU A 172 -18.44 -19.75 18.13
N ILE A 173 -17.89 -20.43 17.12
CA ILE A 173 -16.45 -20.60 16.95
C ILE A 173 -15.80 -19.22 16.85
N TYR A 174 -16.26 -18.35 15.94
CA TYR A 174 -15.69 -17.02 15.77
C TYR A 174 -15.67 -16.20 17.08
N ARG A 175 -16.76 -16.23 17.86
CA ARG A 175 -16.83 -15.58 19.18
C ARG A 175 -15.85 -16.17 20.19
N MET A 176 -15.65 -17.50 20.19
CA MET A 176 -14.65 -18.14 21.04
C MET A 176 -13.24 -17.69 20.67
N TRP A 177 -12.92 -17.62 19.37
CA TRP A 177 -11.63 -17.14 18.88
C TRP A 177 -11.40 -15.68 19.23
N GLU A 178 -12.42 -14.83 19.09
CA GLU A 178 -12.37 -13.42 19.50
C GLU A 178 -12.06 -13.26 21.00
N LYS A 179 -12.72 -14.06 21.86
CA LYS A 179 -12.45 -14.07 23.31
C LYS A 179 -11.02 -14.51 23.62
N ARG A 180 -10.51 -15.55 22.95
CA ARG A 180 -9.13 -16.02 23.11
C ARG A 180 -8.13 -14.97 22.67
N LEU A 181 -8.37 -14.32 21.52
CA LEU A 181 -7.49 -13.27 21.00
C LEU A 181 -7.43 -12.09 21.98
N LYS A 182 -8.59 -11.60 22.44
CA LYS A 182 -8.68 -10.52 23.44
C LYS A 182 -7.98 -10.87 24.76
N ALA A 183 -8.02 -12.12 25.20
CA ALA A 183 -7.33 -12.57 26.40
C ALA A 183 -5.80 -12.56 26.22
N VAL A 184 -5.31 -13.06 25.08
CA VAL A 184 -3.86 -13.08 24.75
C VAL A 184 -3.31 -11.67 24.54
N THR A 185 -4.04 -10.78 23.87
CA THR A 185 -3.55 -9.41 23.64
C THR A 185 -3.50 -8.59 24.93
N ARG A 186 -4.37 -8.86 25.91
CA ARG A 186 -4.37 -8.15 27.21
C ARG A 186 -3.28 -8.61 28.17
N THR A 187 -2.83 -9.87 28.09
CA THR A 187 -1.72 -10.35 28.93
C THR A 187 -0.36 -9.84 28.46
N VAL A 188 -0.21 -9.48 27.19
CA VAL A 188 1.03 -8.91 26.64
C VAL A 188 1.24 -7.45 27.07
N THR A 189 0.18 -6.70 27.41
CA THR A 189 0.28 -5.28 27.78
C THR A 189 0.56 -5.03 29.27
N HIS A 190 0.59 -6.07 30.12
CA HIS A 190 0.69 -5.91 31.58
C HIS A 190 1.91 -6.57 32.23
N ASN A 191 2.85 -7.12 31.46
CA ASN A 191 4.06 -7.79 31.98
C ASN A 191 5.39 -7.11 31.65
N GLU A 192 5.36 -5.92 31.04
CA GLU A 192 6.54 -5.04 30.96
C GLU A 192 6.22 -3.74 31.70
N LEU A 193 6.53 -3.72 33.00
CA LEU A 193 6.88 -2.58 33.85
C LEU A 193 6.69 -3.01 35.31
N THR A 194 7.77 -2.92 36.10
CA THR A 194 7.99 -3.38 37.50
C THR A 194 8.41 -4.86 37.60
N GLU A 195 9.53 -5.27 38.24
CA GLU A 195 10.26 -4.72 39.39
C GLU A 195 11.78 -4.94 39.23
N GLY A 196 12.57 -3.88 39.45
CA GLY A 196 13.97 -4.00 39.80
C GLY A 196 14.10 -4.45 41.25
N LYS A 197 14.50 -5.70 41.48
CA LYS A 197 14.96 -6.15 42.80
C LYS A 197 16.41 -5.69 43.03
N PRO A 198 16.74 -5.13 44.20
CA PRO A 198 18.11 -4.82 44.54
C PRO A 198 18.86 -6.13 44.82
N ILE A 199 19.96 -6.35 44.10
CA ILE A 199 20.87 -7.47 44.32
C ILE A 199 21.66 -7.17 45.60
N ASP A 200 21.31 -7.91 46.66
CA ASP A 200 22.00 -7.89 47.95
C ASP A 200 23.39 -8.50 47.79
N GLY A 201 24.41 -7.74 48.17
CA GLY A 201 25.80 -8.18 48.16
C GLY A 201 26.12 -8.98 49.41
N ARG A 202 26.40 -10.28 49.26
CA ARG A 202 27.24 -10.99 50.25
C ARG A 202 27.97 -12.18 49.66
N GLN A 203 29.24 -12.21 50.04
CA GLN A 203 30.32 -13.12 49.64
C GLN A 203 30.01 -14.60 49.95
N ASN A 204 30.43 -15.51 49.08
CA ASN A 204 31.45 -16.50 49.47
C ASN A 204 32.14 -17.17 48.28
N LYS A 205 33.45 -17.24 48.41
CA LYS A 205 34.43 -17.84 47.50
C LYS A 205 34.70 -19.29 47.93
N HIS A 206 34.98 -20.10 46.90
CA HIS A 206 35.86 -21.28 46.87
C HIS A 206 35.32 -22.65 47.30
N GLY A 207 35.33 -23.55 46.31
CA GLY A 207 35.34 -25.00 46.44
C GLY A 207 35.68 -25.59 45.06
N MET A 208 36.95 -25.90 44.84
CA MET A 208 37.51 -26.43 43.60
C MET A 208 36.92 -27.79 43.22
N ALA A 209 36.64 -27.99 41.93
CA ALA A 209 36.88 -29.26 41.26
C ALA A 209 37.16 -28.99 39.78
N GLU A 210 38.38 -29.34 39.41
CA GLU A 210 39.06 -29.25 38.13
C GLU A 210 38.52 -30.31 37.16
N ASN A 211 38.20 -29.93 35.92
CA ASN A 211 38.41 -30.83 34.78
C ASN A 211 38.45 -30.07 33.44
N GLN A 212 39.68 -29.98 32.92
CA GLN A 212 40.13 -30.16 31.55
C GLN A 212 39.38 -29.45 30.40
N VAL A 213 40.05 -28.46 29.78
CA VAL A 213 40.63 -28.50 28.40
C VAL A 213 39.53 -28.13 27.39
N GLU A 214 39.56 -27.02 26.64
CA GLU A 214 40.53 -26.65 25.61
C GLU A 214 40.12 -25.30 24.99
N GLY A 215 41.10 -24.48 24.61
CA GLY A 215 41.04 -23.53 23.49
C GLY A 215 39.90 -22.51 23.41
N VAL A 216 40.17 -21.27 23.85
CA VAL A 216 39.51 -20.08 23.30
C VAL A 216 39.93 -19.94 21.84
N PHE A 217 39.18 -20.57 20.94
CA PHE A 217 39.23 -20.24 19.53
C PHE A 217 38.39 -18.98 19.30
N ALA A 218 39.03 -17.97 18.72
CA ALA A 218 38.35 -16.84 18.11
C ALA A 218 37.37 -17.38 17.04
N VAL A 219 36.08 -17.43 17.37
CA VAL A 219 35.04 -17.73 16.38
C VAL A 219 34.81 -16.45 15.60
N GLY A 220 35.31 -16.46 14.36
CA GLY A 220 35.11 -15.42 13.38
C GLY A 220 33.64 -15.06 13.23
N VAL A 221 33.41 -13.76 13.05
CA VAL A 221 32.10 -13.12 12.89
C VAL A 221 31.33 -13.67 11.67
N ASP A 222 32.02 -14.34 10.74
CA ASP A 222 31.46 -14.88 9.50
C ASP A 222 30.50 -16.07 9.71
N ASN A 223 30.54 -16.75 10.85
CA ASN A 223 29.77 -17.99 11.07
C ASN A 223 28.40 -17.76 11.76
N LEU A 224 28.15 -16.56 12.26
CA LEU A 224 26.87 -16.21 12.89
C LEU A 224 25.79 -15.96 11.82
N GLU A 225 26.17 -15.27 10.75
CA GLU A 225 25.27 -14.90 9.65
C GLU A 225 24.80 -16.12 8.86
N ALA A 226 25.70 -17.07 8.58
CA ALA A 226 25.35 -18.35 7.97
C ALA A 226 24.35 -19.16 8.82
N ARG A 227 24.52 -19.19 10.14
CA ARG A 227 23.57 -19.87 11.06
C ARG A 227 22.21 -19.17 11.12
N ILE A 228 22.19 -17.84 11.12
CA ILE A 228 20.95 -17.06 11.10
C ILE A 228 20.20 -17.27 9.77
N ASN A 229 20.91 -17.30 8.66
CA ASN A 229 20.32 -17.55 7.34
C ASN A 229 19.77 -18.97 7.24
N GLN A 230 20.48 -19.99 7.76
CA GLN A 230 19.95 -21.35 7.81
C GLN A 230 18.67 -21.47 8.66
N GLN A 231 18.59 -20.79 9.80
CA GLN A 231 17.37 -20.77 10.61
C GLN A 231 16.21 -20.07 9.89
N ARG A 232 16.46 -18.95 9.20
CA ARG A 232 15.43 -18.24 8.42
C ARG A 232 14.91 -19.06 7.24
N LEU A 233 15.78 -19.83 6.59
CA LEU A 233 15.40 -20.72 5.48
C LEU A 233 14.52 -21.90 5.90
N SER A 234 14.54 -22.25 7.18
CA SER A 234 13.70 -23.34 7.74
C SER A 234 12.26 -22.92 8.04
N ILE A 235 11.98 -21.61 8.07
CA ILE A 235 10.66 -21.03 8.39
C ILE A 235 9.84 -20.75 7.11
N LEU A 236 10.47 -20.80 5.93
CA LEU A 236 9.82 -20.48 4.66
C LEU A 236 8.90 -21.61 4.19
N ASN A 237 7.73 -21.26 3.67
CA ASN A 237 6.84 -22.20 2.99
C ASN A 237 7.40 -22.56 1.59
N ALA A 238 6.89 -23.63 0.97
CA ALA A 238 7.44 -24.21 -0.27
C ALA A 238 7.60 -23.19 -1.41
N ASP A 239 6.61 -22.32 -1.62
CA ASP A 239 6.67 -21.30 -2.66
C ASP A 239 7.68 -20.18 -2.34
N GLN A 240 7.78 -19.78 -1.08
CA GLN A 240 8.75 -18.77 -0.64
C GLN A 240 10.18 -19.29 -0.77
N ARG A 241 10.39 -20.59 -0.49
CA ARG A 241 11.68 -21.25 -0.69
C ARG A 241 12.05 -21.29 -2.16
N ARG A 242 11.10 -21.59 -3.05
CA ARG A 242 11.32 -21.58 -4.50
C ARG A 242 11.71 -20.19 -5.00
N ALA A 243 11.03 -19.14 -4.52
CA ALA A 243 11.38 -17.76 -4.88
C ALA A 243 12.78 -17.37 -4.39
N TYR A 244 13.14 -17.74 -3.16
CA TYR A 244 14.47 -17.51 -2.61
C TYR A 244 15.56 -18.17 -3.47
N ASP A 245 15.39 -19.46 -3.82
CA ASP A 245 16.36 -20.22 -4.61
C ASP A 245 16.55 -19.62 -6.02
N ILE A 246 15.50 -19.02 -6.60
CA ILE A 246 15.59 -18.32 -7.91
C ILE A 246 16.48 -17.08 -7.79
N ILE A 247 16.25 -16.24 -6.77
CA ILE A 247 17.01 -15.01 -6.54
C ILE A 247 18.47 -15.33 -6.21
N GLU A 248 18.72 -16.33 -5.38
CA GLU A 248 20.07 -16.77 -5.02
C GLU A 248 20.86 -17.22 -6.26
N ARG A 249 20.23 -18.01 -7.15
CA ARG A 249 20.86 -18.43 -8.40
C ARG A 249 21.14 -17.26 -9.34
N GLN A 250 20.27 -16.25 -9.37
CA GLN A 250 20.45 -15.07 -10.21
C GLN A 250 21.61 -14.20 -9.70
N LEU A 251 21.72 -14.01 -8.38
CA LEU A 251 22.84 -13.29 -7.76
C LEU A 251 24.18 -14.00 -7.96
N LEU A 252 24.21 -15.33 -7.93
CA LEU A 252 25.42 -16.11 -8.20
C LEU A 252 25.80 -16.15 -9.68
N ALA A 253 24.85 -15.92 -10.60
CA ALA A 253 25.11 -15.89 -12.04
C ALA A 253 25.61 -14.52 -12.53
N GLU A 254 25.36 -13.44 -11.77
CA GLU A 254 25.83 -12.08 -12.06
C GLU A 254 27.23 -11.77 -11.51
N LEU A 255 27.85 -12.73 -10.80
CA LEU A 255 29.21 -12.68 -10.23
C LEU A 255 30.20 -13.51 -11.06
#